data_AF-A0A932UTY4-F1
#
_entry.id   AF-A0A932UTY4-F1
#
_cell.length_a   1.000
_cell.length_b   1.000
_cell.length_c   1.000
_cell.angle_alpha   90.00
_cell.angle_beta   90.00
_cell.angle_gamma   90.00
#
_symmetry.space_group_name_H-M   'P 1'
#
loop_
_entity.id
_entity.type
_entity.pdbx_description
1 polymer ?
#
loop_
_entity_poly.entity_id
_entity_poly.type
_entity_poly.pdbx_seq_one_letter_code
_entity_poly.pdbx_strand_id
1 'polypeptide(L)'
;MAQSDFLKGPNAVHPEDPSAVGSRNSLNRDGRDEYVEARLVVDEEVDKIINHIQAKLPPEVLQDLHVMGNIKSYLHTYFNQSYQNMINRYLTTVEDEMSKKMRDMIDKEEHRTLNRYTPKEIADLVNNIGGPEVFNTSEVEKSMVNIMGHLQGHVQRGTFEFETATVGILAQRTDVGGFVQAENSYTMVKCSFRDNYKKPDKVVDVKLAVNVLDAELISPIIAHQMSTDHLIKEVISTHIQDLVEKEVDEINQQLSVEGRPELTTPEALFEKMKAVESYTDDPDGDASKRYQFLPEAYMERMAHITGELNVESFDSMGIVEMLDRLLKDEHIRTRGWNTAVNNMTSILDTSRMGYQYVQNSKNARDVILREYEATDVNRLPDERYEIHMRHFDASQLQEEKLAYSAQISEFKREITRLWEVVEQVYQEEKQRSGLKDWNDVVANTIDRDKPSARGGWFQSAAAEEVEEAPERVWNEITFVQRKLTTLEEMNQTYDLTISEFKQRFLLIRRRMEEIFEARFPDHRVIIEQRLNFLETEFLTFMSVVNPYHVQPGLLVEIDITSIKRLRITIKGITNVLNEFLLGISKGFTDRSVDEFTRRRSTVSDVVGAFESADA
;
A
#
# COMPACT_ATOMS: atom_id res chain seq x y z
N MET A 1 -63.19 -31.40 36.59
CA MET A 1 -62.62 -32.76 36.59
C MET A 1 -61.68 -32.85 37.78
N ALA A 2 -61.78 -33.97 38.51
CA ALA A 2 -61.21 -34.30 39.81
C ALA A 2 -59.97 -33.51 40.29
N GLN A 3 -60.09 -32.92 41.50
CA GLN A 3 -58.95 -32.60 42.37
C GLN A 3 -58.26 -33.94 42.69
N SER A 4 -57.15 -34.23 42.00
CA SER A 4 -56.23 -35.26 42.42
C SER A 4 -55.58 -34.80 43.72
N ASP A 5 -55.99 -35.37 44.85
CA ASP A 5 -55.25 -35.30 46.11
C ASP A 5 -53.89 -35.96 45.88
N PHE A 6 -52.91 -35.16 45.46
CA PHE A 6 -51.52 -35.54 45.56
C PHE A 6 -51.22 -35.73 47.05
N LEU A 7 -50.86 -36.95 47.46
CA LEU A 7 -50.23 -37.22 48.75
C LEU A 7 -49.08 -36.22 48.92
N LYS A 8 -49.29 -35.21 49.77
CA LYS A 8 -48.28 -34.20 50.06
C LYS A 8 -47.10 -34.92 50.71
N GLY A 9 -45.94 -34.87 50.05
CA GLY A 9 -44.68 -35.25 50.69
C GLY A 9 -44.45 -34.42 51.96
N PRO A 10 -43.67 -34.93 52.93
CA PRO A 10 -43.42 -34.21 54.17
C PRO A 10 -42.81 -32.83 53.88
N ASN A 11 -43.43 -31.78 54.44
CA ASN A 11 -43.07 -30.38 54.20
C ASN A 11 -41.96 -29.93 55.18
N ALA A 12 -40.89 -30.70 55.27
CA ALA A 12 -39.73 -30.43 56.13
C ALA A 12 -38.44 -30.59 55.31
N VAL A 13 -37.44 -29.75 55.55
CA VAL A 13 -36.09 -29.94 54.99
C VAL A 13 -35.23 -30.56 56.09
N HIS A 14 -34.99 -31.86 55.98
CA HIS A 14 -34.19 -32.64 56.92
C HIS A 14 -33.17 -33.50 56.16
N PRO A 15 -31.91 -33.64 56.61
CA PRO A 15 -30.89 -34.36 55.85
C PRO A 15 -31.13 -35.87 55.73
N GLU A 16 -31.77 -36.48 56.74
CA GLU A 16 -32.01 -37.92 56.79
C GLU A 16 -33.43 -38.34 56.35
N ASP A 17 -34.39 -37.41 56.27
CA ASP A 17 -35.77 -37.71 55.86
C ASP A 17 -36.01 -37.26 54.41
N PRO A 18 -36.66 -38.08 53.56
CA PRO A 18 -36.92 -37.73 52.17
C PRO A 18 -37.90 -36.55 52.04
N SER A 19 -37.46 -35.46 51.39
CA SER A 19 -38.21 -34.19 51.25
C SER A 19 -38.43 -33.79 49.79
N ALA A 20 -39.58 -33.17 49.49
CA ALA A 20 -39.91 -32.63 48.16
C ALA A 20 -39.65 -31.11 48.11
N VAL A 21 -38.72 -30.69 47.25
CA VAL A 21 -38.28 -29.28 47.14
C VAL A 21 -39.31 -28.44 46.38
N GLY A 22 -39.78 -27.35 47.00
CA GLY A 22 -40.67 -26.35 46.39
C GLY A 22 -40.03 -24.96 46.28
N SER A 23 -40.33 -24.26 45.18
CA SER A 23 -39.86 -22.90 44.82
C SER A 23 -40.12 -21.82 45.88
N ARG A 24 -39.29 -20.75 45.88
CA ARG A 24 -39.24 -19.63 46.86
C ARG A 24 -40.54 -18.83 47.01
N ASN A 25 -41.45 -18.88 46.04
CA ASN A 25 -42.76 -18.17 46.08
C ASN A 25 -43.97 -19.13 46.13
N SER A 26 -43.82 -20.30 46.73
CA SER A 26 -44.93 -21.26 46.89
C SER A 26 -45.87 -20.82 48.02
N LEU A 27 -47.18 -20.72 47.71
CA LEU A 27 -48.28 -20.44 48.65
C LEU A 27 -48.48 -21.52 49.74
N ASN A 28 -47.75 -22.64 49.69
CA ASN A 28 -47.88 -23.78 50.63
C ASN A 28 -46.79 -23.81 51.73
N ARG A 29 -46.26 -22.64 52.13
CA ARG A 29 -45.09 -22.49 53.05
C ARG A 29 -45.44 -22.05 54.49
N ASP A 30 -46.66 -22.28 54.96
CA ASP A 30 -47.05 -21.81 56.31
C ASP A 30 -46.35 -22.61 57.44
N GLY A 31 -45.65 -21.88 58.32
CA GLY A 31 -45.15 -22.38 59.61
C GLY A 31 -43.70 -22.88 59.69
N ARG A 32 -42.85 -22.62 58.67
CA ARG A 32 -41.44 -23.09 58.64
C ARG A 32 -40.46 -22.06 59.18
N ASP A 33 -39.47 -22.52 59.95
CA ASP A 33 -38.32 -21.72 60.38
C ASP A 33 -37.08 -22.12 59.58
N GLU A 34 -36.89 -21.46 58.43
CA GLU A 34 -35.83 -21.77 57.47
C GLU A 34 -34.42 -21.57 58.07
N TYR A 35 -34.28 -20.70 59.07
CA TYR A 35 -33.00 -20.43 59.71
C TYR A 35 -32.57 -21.61 60.60
N VAL A 36 -33.54 -22.23 61.29
CA VAL A 36 -33.29 -23.41 62.13
C VAL A 36 -33.01 -24.64 61.26
N GLU A 37 -33.76 -24.84 60.19
CA GLU A 37 -33.56 -25.97 59.26
C GLU A 37 -32.21 -25.87 58.53
N ALA A 38 -31.84 -24.70 58.02
CA ALA A 38 -30.54 -24.50 57.39
C ALA A 38 -29.38 -24.68 58.37
N ARG A 39 -29.55 -24.24 59.62
CA ARG A 39 -28.57 -24.47 60.68
C ARG A 39 -28.41 -25.96 60.98
N LEU A 40 -29.51 -26.71 61.06
CA LEU A 40 -29.48 -28.15 61.31
C LEU A 40 -28.69 -28.91 60.22
N VAL A 41 -28.90 -28.57 58.94
CA VAL A 41 -28.18 -29.18 57.80
C VAL A 41 -26.68 -28.90 57.89
N VAL A 42 -26.30 -27.66 58.23
CA VAL A 42 -24.88 -27.28 58.39
C VAL A 42 -24.26 -27.96 59.61
N ASP A 43 -25.00 -28.04 60.72
CA ASP A 43 -24.57 -28.71 61.96
C ASP A 43 -24.30 -30.20 61.73
N GLU A 44 -25.16 -30.90 61.01
CA GLU A 44 -24.99 -32.33 60.72
C GLU A 44 -23.78 -32.62 59.80
N GLU A 45 -23.61 -31.85 58.73
CA GLU A 45 -22.49 -32.03 57.80
C GLU A 45 -21.14 -31.69 58.45
N VAL A 46 -21.09 -30.65 59.29
CA VAL A 46 -19.90 -30.33 60.09
C VAL A 46 -19.60 -31.45 61.08
N ASP A 47 -20.61 -32.04 61.72
CA ASP A 47 -20.42 -33.15 62.65
C ASP A 47 -19.96 -34.45 61.95
N LYS A 48 -20.45 -34.76 60.75
CA LYS A 48 -19.91 -35.87 59.92
C LYS A 48 -18.42 -35.68 59.61
N ILE A 49 -18.02 -34.45 59.25
CA ILE A 49 -16.62 -34.11 58.98
C ILE A 49 -15.77 -34.22 60.25
N ILE A 50 -16.26 -33.74 61.39
CA ILE A 50 -15.56 -33.86 62.68
C ILE A 50 -15.38 -35.32 63.08
N ASN A 51 -16.41 -36.14 62.95
CA ASN A 51 -16.32 -37.58 63.22
C ASN A 51 -15.29 -38.26 62.31
N HIS A 52 -15.20 -37.84 61.03
CA HIS A 52 -14.19 -38.35 60.11
C HIS A 52 -12.75 -37.93 60.49
N ILE A 53 -12.57 -36.69 60.98
CA ILE A 53 -11.29 -36.17 61.44
C ILE A 53 -10.85 -36.89 62.73
N GLN A 54 -11.77 -37.08 63.68
CA GLN A 54 -11.51 -37.80 64.94
C GLN A 54 -11.18 -39.27 64.72
N ALA A 55 -11.79 -39.94 63.75
CA ALA A 55 -11.50 -41.33 63.42
C ALA A 55 -10.12 -41.54 62.78
N LYS A 56 -9.56 -40.52 62.10
CA LYS A 56 -8.31 -40.64 61.34
C LYS A 56 -7.07 -40.10 62.05
N LEU A 57 -7.22 -39.25 63.07
CA LEU A 57 -6.09 -38.61 63.74
C LEU A 57 -5.76 -39.25 65.10
N PRO A 58 -4.46 -39.41 65.45
CA PRO A 58 -4.05 -39.89 66.76
C PRO A 58 -4.48 -38.94 67.91
N PRO A 59 -4.67 -39.46 69.14
CA PRO A 59 -5.20 -38.68 70.27
C PRO A 59 -4.30 -37.51 70.70
N GLU A 60 -2.98 -37.61 70.45
CA GLU A 60 -2.00 -36.55 70.75
C GLU A 60 -2.24 -35.31 69.87
N VAL A 61 -2.53 -35.50 68.58
CA VAL A 61 -2.79 -34.40 67.62
C VAL A 61 -4.16 -33.78 67.84
N LEU A 62 -5.14 -34.57 68.28
CA LEU A 62 -6.48 -34.07 68.63
C LEU A 62 -6.46 -33.12 69.83
N GLN A 63 -5.58 -33.35 70.82
CA GLN A 63 -5.41 -32.45 71.96
C GLN A 63 -4.88 -31.08 71.55
N ASP A 64 -3.87 -31.01 70.67
CA ASP A 64 -3.31 -29.75 70.17
C ASP A 64 -4.31 -28.98 69.29
N LEU A 65 -5.14 -29.71 68.54
CA LEU A 65 -6.22 -29.18 67.71
C LEU A 65 -7.30 -28.47 68.55
N HIS A 66 -7.55 -28.90 69.79
CA HIS A 66 -8.46 -28.22 70.71
C HIS A 66 -7.89 -26.91 71.29
N VAL A 67 -6.57 -26.71 71.29
CA VAL A 67 -5.90 -25.54 71.89
C VAL A 67 -5.94 -24.31 70.97
N MET A 68 -5.96 -24.49 69.64
CA MET A 68 -6.08 -23.40 68.64
C MET A 68 -7.53 -22.98 68.30
N GLY A 69 -8.46 -23.16 69.25
CA GLY A 69 -9.87 -22.79 69.09
C GLY A 69 -10.74 -23.92 68.54
N ASN A 70 -12.04 -23.85 68.81
CA ASN A 70 -12.97 -24.94 68.51
C ASN A 70 -13.13 -25.12 66.99
N ILE A 71 -12.50 -26.16 66.43
CA ILE A 71 -12.50 -26.56 65.00
C ILE A 71 -13.89 -26.56 64.38
N LYS A 72 -14.90 -26.92 65.18
CA LYS A 72 -16.31 -26.88 64.76
C LYS A 72 -16.69 -25.51 64.21
N SER A 73 -16.30 -24.41 64.88
CA SER A 73 -16.62 -23.05 64.42
C SER A 73 -15.95 -22.64 63.10
N TYR A 74 -14.71 -23.09 62.86
CA TYR A 74 -14.01 -22.85 61.60
C TYR A 74 -14.63 -23.62 60.45
N LEU A 75 -15.00 -24.89 60.68
CA LEU A 75 -15.69 -25.70 59.69
C LEU A 75 -17.08 -25.14 59.37
N HIS A 76 -17.83 -24.67 60.38
CA HIS A 76 -19.10 -23.97 60.17
C HIS A 76 -18.94 -22.74 59.27
N THR A 77 -17.93 -21.93 59.53
CA THR A 77 -17.69 -20.70 58.76
C THR A 77 -17.31 -21.03 57.32
N TYR A 78 -16.40 -21.99 57.13
CA TYR A 78 -15.95 -22.42 55.81
C TYR A 78 -17.07 -23.04 54.98
N PHE A 79 -17.86 -23.95 55.58
CA PHE A 79 -18.97 -24.60 54.89
C PHE A 79 -20.08 -23.61 54.54
N ASN A 80 -20.45 -22.71 55.44
CA ASN A 80 -21.46 -21.70 55.16
C ASN A 80 -21.03 -20.76 54.03
N GLN A 81 -19.76 -20.33 54.02
CA GLN A 81 -19.23 -19.49 52.94
C GLN A 81 -19.19 -20.22 51.59
N SER A 82 -18.77 -21.48 51.55
CA SER A 82 -18.72 -22.26 50.32
C SER A 82 -20.12 -22.57 49.78
N TYR A 83 -21.07 -22.87 50.67
CA TYR A 83 -22.47 -23.11 50.33
C TYR A 83 -23.14 -21.86 49.74
N GLN A 84 -22.93 -20.68 50.35
CA GLN A 84 -23.40 -19.40 49.82
C GLN A 84 -22.81 -19.09 48.44
N ASN A 85 -21.51 -19.32 48.25
CA ASN A 85 -20.87 -19.09 46.96
C ASN A 85 -21.41 -20.01 45.85
N MET A 86 -21.72 -21.27 46.17
CA MET A 86 -22.31 -22.21 45.23
C MET A 86 -23.74 -21.80 44.86
N ILE A 87 -24.56 -21.40 45.83
CA ILE A 87 -25.93 -20.93 45.58
C ILE A 87 -25.94 -19.68 44.70
N ASN A 88 -25.06 -18.72 44.96
CA ASN A 88 -24.99 -17.49 44.16
C ASN A 88 -24.65 -17.79 42.69
N ARG A 89 -23.75 -18.74 42.42
CA ARG A 89 -23.44 -19.19 41.05
C ARG A 89 -24.63 -19.85 40.36
N TYR A 90 -25.36 -20.70 41.10
CA TYR A 90 -26.56 -21.36 40.57
C TYR A 90 -27.67 -20.34 40.26
N LEU A 91 -27.97 -19.41 41.18
CA LEU A 91 -28.96 -18.35 40.98
C LEU A 91 -28.64 -17.50 39.75
N THR A 92 -27.40 -17.05 39.61
CA THR A 92 -26.97 -16.24 38.45
C THR A 92 -27.19 -17.00 37.13
N THR A 93 -26.89 -18.30 37.12
CA THR A 93 -27.10 -19.14 35.92
C THR A 93 -28.58 -19.30 35.58
N VAL A 94 -29.43 -19.51 36.59
CA VAL A 94 -30.87 -19.66 36.40
C VAL A 94 -31.53 -18.34 35.97
N GLU A 95 -31.09 -17.21 36.52
CA GLU A 95 -31.57 -15.88 36.14
C GLU A 95 -31.25 -15.55 34.68
N ASP A 96 -30.06 -15.90 34.20
CA ASP A 96 -29.67 -15.71 32.80
C ASP A 96 -30.53 -16.58 31.86
N GLU A 97 -30.71 -17.86 32.19
CA GLU A 97 -31.54 -18.77 31.41
C GLU A 97 -33.02 -18.38 31.40
N MET A 98 -33.58 -17.89 32.52
CA MET A 98 -34.93 -17.34 32.54
C MET A 98 -35.06 -16.07 31.71
N SER A 99 -34.07 -15.17 31.77
CA SER A 99 -34.07 -13.91 31.03
C SER A 99 -34.02 -14.13 29.51
N LYS A 100 -33.32 -15.17 29.04
CA LYS A 100 -33.34 -15.58 27.63
C LYS A 100 -34.72 -16.08 27.21
N LYS A 101 -35.30 -17.02 27.97
CA LYS A 101 -36.63 -17.57 27.66
C LYS A 101 -37.75 -16.54 27.72
N MET A 102 -37.66 -15.57 28.62
CA MET A 102 -38.64 -14.48 28.72
C MET A 102 -38.58 -13.54 27.51
N ARG A 103 -37.38 -13.21 27.02
CA ARG A 103 -37.22 -12.44 25.77
C ARG A 103 -37.81 -13.16 24.56
N ASP A 104 -37.47 -14.44 24.38
CA ASP A 104 -38.03 -15.24 23.28
C ASP A 104 -39.57 -15.33 23.31
N MET A 105 -40.16 -15.30 24.51
CA MET A 105 -41.61 -15.28 24.67
C MET A 105 -42.22 -13.92 24.31
N ILE A 106 -41.57 -12.82 24.71
CA ILE A 106 -41.98 -11.46 24.35
C ILE A 106 -41.94 -11.27 22.84
N ASP A 107 -40.84 -11.67 22.18
CA ASP A 107 -40.71 -11.58 20.72
C ASP A 107 -41.81 -12.36 19.98
N LYS A 108 -42.18 -13.54 20.50
CA LYS A 108 -43.29 -14.34 19.96
C LYS A 108 -44.65 -13.68 20.18
N GLU A 109 -44.89 -13.03 21.31
CA GLU A 109 -46.13 -12.29 21.55
C GLU A 109 -46.20 -11.01 20.71
N GLU A 110 -45.09 -10.28 20.56
CA GLU A 110 -45.03 -9.09 19.69
C GLU A 110 -45.32 -9.45 18.24
N HIS A 111 -44.71 -10.52 17.71
CA HIS A 111 -45.02 -11.03 16.37
C HIS A 111 -46.49 -11.44 16.21
N ARG A 112 -47.08 -12.06 17.23
CA ARG A 112 -48.49 -12.48 17.20
C ARG A 112 -49.44 -11.27 17.25
N THR A 113 -49.03 -10.19 17.91
CA THR A 113 -49.82 -8.96 18.06
C THR A 113 -49.69 -8.05 16.83
N LEU A 114 -48.52 -8.02 16.17
CA LEU A 114 -48.30 -7.30 14.91
C LEU A 114 -49.25 -7.77 13.79
N ASN A 115 -49.50 -9.08 13.69
CA ASN A 115 -50.37 -9.66 12.67
C ASN A 115 -51.86 -9.32 12.84
N ARG A 116 -52.26 -8.67 13.94
CA ARG A 116 -53.66 -8.32 14.25
C ARG A 116 -54.01 -6.86 13.93
N TYR A 117 -53.02 -6.03 13.57
CA TYR A 117 -53.24 -4.65 13.12
C TYR A 117 -53.08 -4.56 11.60
N THR A 118 -54.12 -4.90 10.84
CA THR A 118 -54.43 -4.19 9.59
C THR A 118 -55.45 -3.10 9.95
N PRO A 119 -55.03 -1.86 10.24
CA PRO A 119 -55.94 -0.82 10.67
C PRO A 119 -56.72 -0.30 9.46
N LYS A 120 -58.02 -0.03 9.64
CA LYS A 120 -58.89 0.68 8.69
C LYS A 120 -58.24 1.94 8.08
N GLU A 121 -57.30 2.56 8.79
CA GLU A 121 -56.57 3.75 8.37
C GLU A 121 -55.67 3.54 7.15
N ILE A 122 -55.11 2.34 6.93
CA ILE A 122 -54.32 2.05 5.73
C ILE A 122 -55.22 1.94 4.50
N ALA A 123 -56.43 1.39 4.64
CA ALA A 123 -57.40 1.32 3.55
C ALA A 123 -57.89 2.72 3.15
N ASP A 124 -58.08 3.62 4.12
CA ASP A 124 -58.44 5.02 3.85
C ASP A 124 -57.27 5.81 3.25
N LEU A 125 -56.02 5.53 3.65
CA LEU A 125 -54.83 6.14 3.06
C LEU A 125 -54.61 5.70 1.60
N VAL A 126 -54.81 4.43 1.29
CA VAL A 126 -54.72 3.85 -0.06
C VAL A 126 -55.81 4.40 -0.98
N ASN A 127 -57.02 4.64 -0.46
CA ASN A 127 -58.07 5.32 -1.21
C ASN A 127 -57.76 6.81 -1.48
N ASN A 128 -57.12 7.50 -0.53
CA ASN A 128 -56.76 8.92 -0.69
C ASN A 128 -55.54 9.17 -1.61
N ILE A 129 -54.65 8.19 -1.78
CA ILE A 129 -53.42 8.31 -2.59
C ILE A 129 -53.63 7.93 -4.07
N GLY A 130 -54.81 7.41 -4.43
CA GLY A 130 -55.14 7.10 -5.83
C GLY A 130 -56.01 5.86 -6.04
N GLY A 131 -56.43 5.19 -4.96
CA GLY A 131 -57.24 3.99 -5.04
C GLY A 131 -56.48 2.75 -5.51
N PRO A 132 -57.07 1.55 -5.33
CA PRO A 132 -56.44 0.28 -5.68
C PRO A 132 -56.15 0.09 -7.18
N GLU A 133 -56.69 0.94 -8.06
CA GLU A 133 -56.41 0.90 -9.51
C GLU A 133 -55.06 1.52 -9.90
N VAL A 134 -54.50 2.43 -9.08
CA VAL A 134 -53.16 3.01 -9.30
C VAL A 134 -52.05 2.07 -8.81
N PHE A 135 -52.37 1.20 -7.85
CA PHE A 135 -51.51 0.10 -7.41
C PHE A 135 -51.74 -1.16 -8.27
N ASN A 136 -51.58 -1.02 -9.60
CA ASN A 136 -51.39 -2.20 -10.44
C ASN A 136 -50.09 -2.89 -10.02
N THR A 137 -50.12 -4.21 -9.85
CA THR A 137 -48.96 -5.02 -9.44
C THR A 137 -47.72 -4.69 -10.26
N SER A 138 -47.87 -4.32 -11.54
CA SER A 138 -46.75 -3.92 -12.41
C SER A 138 -46.00 -2.66 -11.96
N GLU A 139 -46.67 -1.60 -11.48
CA GLU A 139 -45.96 -0.39 -11.02
C GLU A 139 -45.34 -0.58 -9.64
N VAL A 140 -45.99 -1.40 -8.79
CA VAL A 140 -45.41 -1.83 -7.50
C VAL A 140 -44.21 -2.76 -7.72
N GLU A 141 -44.28 -3.66 -8.69
CA GLU A 141 -43.19 -4.54 -9.11
C GLU A 141 -42.03 -3.73 -9.69
N LYS A 142 -42.27 -2.74 -10.57
CA LYS A 142 -41.23 -1.82 -11.05
C LYS A 142 -40.58 -1.04 -9.91
N SER A 143 -41.37 -0.54 -8.97
CA SER A 143 -40.88 0.14 -7.76
C SER A 143 -40.03 -0.80 -6.90
N MET A 144 -40.48 -2.04 -6.66
CA MET A 144 -39.74 -3.06 -5.92
C MET A 144 -38.45 -3.47 -6.62
N VAL A 145 -38.46 -3.62 -7.95
CA VAL A 145 -37.28 -3.92 -8.76
C VAL A 145 -36.29 -2.77 -8.72
N ASN A 146 -36.74 -1.52 -8.79
CA ASN A 146 -35.85 -0.36 -8.64
C ASN A 146 -35.27 -0.26 -7.22
N ILE A 147 -36.08 -0.46 -6.19
CA ILE A 147 -35.62 -0.46 -4.78
C ILE A 147 -34.64 -1.60 -4.54
N MET A 148 -34.94 -2.81 -5.00
CA MET A 148 -34.02 -3.96 -4.90
C MET A 148 -32.76 -3.75 -5.74
N GLY A 149 -32.85 -3.15 -6.92
CA GLY A 149 -31.69 -2.80 -7.74
C GLY A 149 -30.78 -1.78 -7.05
N HIS A 150 -31.36 -0.75 -6.43
CA HIS A 150 -30.61 0.21 -5.62
C HIS A 150 -30.00 -0.41 -4.36
N LEU A 151 -30.76 -1.25 -3.64
CA LEU A 151 -30.27 -1.98 -2.47
C LEU A 151 -29.16 -2.94 -2.84
N GLN A 152 -29.33 -3.72 -3.90
CA GLN A 152 -28.33 -4.64 -4.42
C GLN A 152 -27.08 -3.88 -4.87
N GLY A 153 -27.23 -2.74 -5.56
CA GLY A 153 -26.12 -1.87 -5.92
C GLY A 153 -25.38 -1.32 -4.69
N HIS A 154 -26.10 -0.92 -3.63
CA HIS A 154 -25.48 -0.49 -2.38
C HIS A 154 -24.78 -1.63 -1.63
N VAL A 155 -25.39 -2.82 -1.59
CA VAL A 155 -24.78 -4.02 -1.00
C VAL A 155 -23.55 -4.42 -1.79
N GLN A 156 -23.59 -4.43 -3.13
CA GLN A 156 -22.45 -4.73 -3.98
C GLN A 156 -21.30 -3.75 -3.78
N ARG A 157 -21.58 -2.44 -3.71
CA ARG A 157 -20.56 -1.43 -3.38
C ARG A 157 -20.01 -1.64 -1.98
N GLY A 158 -20.86 -1.90 -0.99
CA GLY A 158 -20.43 -2.17 0.38
C GLY A 158 -19.60 -3.45 0.52
N THR A 159 -19.95 -4.52 -0.19
CA THR A 159 -19.15 -5.76 -0.23
C THR A 159 -17.83 -5.55 -0.95
N PHE A 160 -17.82 -4.79 -2.04
CA PHE A 160 -16.60 -4.46 -2.78
C PHE A 160 -15.66 -3.56 -1.96
N GLU A 161 -16.19 -2.53 -1.28
CA GLU A 161 -15.43 -1.68 -0.36
C GLU A 161 -14.87 -2.50 0.80
N PHE A 162 -15.66 -3.42 1.36
CA PHE A 162 -15.23 -4.31 2.44
C PHE A 162 -14.16 -5.29 2.00
N GLU A 163 -14.31 -5.90 0.82
CA GLU A 163 -13.31 -6.80 0.23
C GLU A 163 -12.02 -6.04 -0.08
N THR A 164 -12.12 -4.87 -0.70
CA THR A 164 -10.99 -3.98 -0.99
C THR A 164 -10.28 -3.55 0.30
N ALA A 165 -11.03 -3.18 1.34
CA ALA A 165 -10.46 -2.83 2.64
C ALA A 165 -9.78 -4.04 3.31
N THR A 166 -10.38 -5.23 3.23
CA THR A 166 -9.83 -6.46 3.79
C THR A 166 -8.56 -6.89 3.06
N VAL A 167 -8.57 -6.87 1.73
CA VAL A 167 -7.39 -7.11 0.88
C VAL A 167 -6.33 -6.05 1.16
N GLY A 168 -6.71 -4.79 1.28
CA GLY A 168 -5.82 -3.69 1.66
C GLY A 168 -5.17 -3.93 3.03
N ILE A 169 -5.91 -4.40 4.04
CA ILE A 169 -5.37 -4.73 5.37
C ILE A 169 -4.44 -5.95 5.31
N LEU A 170 -4.81 -6.98 4.55
CA LEU A 170 -3.99 -8.17 4.36
C LEU A 170 -2.68 -7.85 3.62
N ALA A 171 -2.75 -6.95 2.64
CA ALA A 171 -1.62 -6.45 1.86
C ALA A 171 -0.83 -5.34 2.57
N GLN A 172 -1.42 -4.66 3.56
CA GLN A 172 -0.72 -3.70 4.43
C GLN A 172 0.35 -4.39 5.29
N ARG A 173 0.25 -5.71 5.46
CA ARG A 173 1.31 -6.52 6.09
C ARG A 173 2.57 -6.62 5.22
N THR A 174 2.47 -6.26 3.94
CA THR A 174 3.56 -6.10 2.97
C THR A 174 3.55 -4.63 2.53
N ASP A 175 4.07 -3.73 3.38
CA ASP A 175 4.20 -2.24 3.36
C ASP A 175 3.82 -1.40 2.11
N VAL A 176 3.85 -1.98 0.91
CA VAL A 176 3.52 -1.40 -0.40
C VAL A 176 2.06 -1.60 -0.81
N GLY A 177 1.42 -2.71 -0.41
CA GLY A 177 0.09 -3.12 -0.88
C GLY A 177 -1.09 -2.27 -0.40
N GLY A 178 -0.83 -1.23 0.39
CA GLY A 178 -1.85 -0.27 0.82
C GLY A 178 -2.12 0.86 -0.18
N PHE A 179 -1.28 1.05 -1.21
CA PHE A 179 -1.39 2.15 -2.18
C PHE A 179 -1.76 1.70 -3.59
N VAL A 180 -1.25 0.54 -4.01
CA VAL A 180 -1.48 0.00 -5.35
C VAL A 180 -1.88 -1.46 -5.20
N GLN A 181 -2.87 -1.90 -5.98
CA GLN A 181 -3.26 -3.31 -6.04
C GLN A 181 -2.07 -4.18 -6.46
N ALA A 182 -2.04 -5.44 -6.00
CA ALA A 182 -0.89 -6.33 -6.22
C ALA A 182 -0.47 -6.46 -7.70
N GLU A 183 -1.44 -6.43 -8.62
CA GLU A 183 -1.23 -6.50 -10.06
C GLU A 183 -0.40 -5.35 -10.62
N ASN A 184 -0.55 -4.14 -10.08
CA ASN A 184 0.15 -2.93 -10.56
C ASN A 184 1.37 -2.56 -9.70
N SER A 185 1.72 -3.37 -8.70
CA SER A 185 2.83 -3.09 -7.78
C SER A 185 4.20 -2.98 -8.47
N TYR A 186 4.38 -3.62 -9.63
CA TYR A 186 5.62 -3.57 -10.42
C TYR A 186 5.93 -2.17 -10.98
N THR A 187 4.91 -1.32 -11.15
CA THR A 187 5.07 0.05 -11.65
C THR A 187 5.68 0.98 -10.59
N MET A 188 5.72 0.58 -9.32
CA MET A 188 6.18 1.44 -8.25
C MET A 188 7.72 1.52 -8.21
N VAL A 189 8.26 2.72 -8.39
CA VAL A 189 9.71 2.97 -8.38
C VAL A 189 10.20 3.35 -6.99
N LYS A 190 9.41 4.14 -6.25
CA LYS A 190 9.79 4.60 -4.92
C LYS A 190 8.56 4.82 -4.05
N CYS A 191 8.60 4.29 -2.84
CA CYS A 191 7.66 4.64 -1.79
C CYS A 191 8.46 4.89 -0.51
N SER A 192 8.34 6.08 0.06
CA SER A 192 9.03 6.42 1.30
C SER A 192 8.11 7.15 2.25
N PHE A 193 8.06 6.66 3.49
CA PHE A 193 7.42 7.31 4.62
C PHE A 193 8.49 8.01 5.44
N ARG A 194 8.33 9.30 5.67
CA ARG A 194 9.23 10.11 6.48
C ARG A 194 8.43 10.86 7.51
N ASP A 195 8.97 10.98 8.70
CA ASP A 195 8.39 11.86 9.70
C ASP A 195 8.60 13.30 9.27
N ASN A 196 7.56 14.12 9.38
CA ASN A 196 7.64 15.50 8.97
C ASN A 196 8.67 16.24 9.83
N TYR A 197 9.58 16.98 9.19
CA TYR A 197 10.66 17.70 9.88
C TYR A 197 10.17 18.62 11.01
N LYS A 198 9.02 19.28 10.83
CA LYS A 198 8.47 20.22 11.82
C LYS A 198 7.62 19.55 12.88
N LYS A 199 6.90 18.48 12.52
CA LYS A 199 5.89 17.84 13.37
C LYS A 199 5.99 16.30 13.30
N PRO A 200 7.13 15.72 13.72
CA PRO A 200 7.41 14.29 13.51
C PRO A 200 6.41 13.37 14.23
N ASP A 201 5.91 13.76 15.40
CA ASP A 201 4.98 12.91 16.18
C ASP A 201 3.58 12.78 15.55
N LYS A 202 3.15 13.80 14.80
CA LYS A 202 1.76 13.92 14.36
C LYS A 202 1.59 13.75 12.86
N VAL A 203 2.59 14.14 12.07
CA VAL A 203 2.50 14.26 10.62
C VAL A 203 3.53 13.35 9.97
N VAL A 204 3.12 12.69 8.89
CA VAL A 204 3.96 11.86 8.03
C VAL A 204 3.95 12.46 6.63
N ASP A 205 5.13 12.58 6.04
CA ASP A 205 5.31 12.91 4.65
C ASP A 205 5.55 11.59 3.89
N VAL A 206 4.76 11.37 2.84
CA VAL A 206 4.81 10.18 2.00
C VAL A 206 5.16 10.64 0.60
N LYS A 207 6.22 10.06 0.03
CA LYS A 207 6.57 10.24 -1.37
C LYS A 207 6.36 8.91 -2.09
N LEU A 208 5.51 8.94 -3.11
CA LEU A 208 5.18 7.81 -3.96
C LEU A 208 5.55 8.16 -5.40
N ALA A 209 6.28 7.29 -6.08
CA ALA A 209 6.63 7.44 -7.48
C ALA A 209 6.27 6.16 -8.24
N VAL A 210 5.48 6.32 -9.29
CA VAL A 210 4.96 5.25 -10.13
C VAL A 210 5.41 5.51 -11.56
N ASN A 211 6.01 4.51 -12.20
CA ASN A 211 6.44 4.56 -13.59
C ASN A 211 5.60 3.59 -14.42
N VAL A 212 4.81 4.13 -15.34
CA VAL A 212 4.01 3.36 -16.30
C VAL A 212 4.76 3.35 -17.63
N LEU A 213 5.02 2.17 -18.16
CA LEU A 213 5.83 2.02 -19.38
C LEU A 213 5.07 2.50 -20.62
N ASP A 214 5.78 3.05 -21.61
CA ASP A 214 5.14 3.45 -22.88
C ASP A 214 4.39 2.30 -23.57
N ALA A 215 4.89 1.07 -23.44
CA ALA A 215 4.24 -0.13 -23.98
C ALA A 215 2.91 -0.49 -23.29
N GLU A 216 2.71 -0.04 -22.06
CA GLU A 216 1.51 -0.32 -21.25
C GLU A 216 0.43 0.74 -21.44
N LEU A 217 0.79 1.93 -21.92
CA LEU A 217 -0.15 3.02 -22.11
C LEU A 217 -1.21 2.66 -23.16
N ILE A 218 -2.48 2.91 -22.82
CA ILE A 218 -3.61 2.73 -23.74
C ILE A 218 -3.43 3.64 -24.97
N SER A 219 -3.05 4.89 -24.72
CA SER A 219 -2.73 5.87 -25.75
C SER A 219 -1.26 6.27 -25.65
N PRO A 220 -0.44 6.04 -26.70
CA PRO A 220 0.98 6.37 -26.65
C PRO A 220 1.17 7.88 -26.47
N ILE A 221 2.12 8.25 -25.60
CA ILE A 221 2.48 9.64 -25.36
C ILE A 221 3.68 9.98 -26.25
N ILE A 222 3.46 10.90 -27.17
CA ILE A 222 4.50 11.31 -28.12
C ILE A 222 5.20 12.57 -27.58
N ALA A 223 6.53 12.51 -27.50
CA ALA A 223 7.37 13.66 -27.22
C ALA A 223 7.15 14.78 -28.26
N HIS A 224 7.10 16.03 -27.81
CA HIS A 224 6.80 17.15 -28.71
C HIS A 224 7.86 17.34 -29.80
N GLN A 225 9.12 17.04 -29.48
CA GLN A 225 10.28 17.20 -30.37
C GLN A 225 10.39 16.12 -31.46
N MET A 226 9.54 15.08 -31.42
CA MET A 226 9.60 13.98 -32.38
C MET A 226 9.28 14.46 -33.80
N SER A 227 10.06 14.00 -34.78
CA SER A 227 9.91 14.39 -36.18
C SER A 227 8.55 13.96 -36.73
N THR A 228 7.98 14.78 -37.61
CA THR A 228 6.67 14.48 -38.22
C THR A 228 6.72 13.25 -39.12
N ASP A 229 7.87 12.97 -39.72
CA ASP A 229 8.13 11.76 -40.50
C ASP A 229 7.91 10.48 -39.67
N HIS A 230 8.45 10.43 -38.46
CA HIS A 230 8.28 9.25 -37.60
C HIS A 230 6.82 9.03 -37.22
N LEU A 231 6.08 10.10 -36.93
CA LEU A 231 4.66 10.04 -36.62
C LEU A 231 3.83 9.48 -37.77
N ILE A 232 4.12 9.91 -38.99
CA ILE A 232 3.37 9.48 -40.17
C ILE A 232 3.66 8.02 -40.48
N LYS A 233 4.92 7.59 -40.36
CA LYS A 233 5.28 6.18 -40.46
C LYS A 233 4.56 5.32 -39.43
N GLU A 234 4.45 5.81 -38.19
CA GLU A 234 3.73 5.12 -37.12
C GLU A 234 2.24 5.02 -37.44
N VAL A 235 1.59 6.12 -37.84
CA VAL A 235 0.17 6.13 -38.24
C VAL A 235 -0.11 5.19 -39.42
N ILE A 236 0.77 5.19 -40.44
CA ILE A 236 0.66 4.27 -41.58
C ILE A 236 0.84 2.82 -41.11
N SER A 237 1.80 2.56 -40.23
CA SER A 237 2.02 1.21 -39.67
C SER A 237 0.81 0.72 -38.90
N THR A 238 0.19 1.56 -38.06
CA THR A 238 -1.04 1.23 -37.33
C THR A 238 -2.19 0.97 -38.31
N HIS A 239 -2.33 1.80 -39.34
CA HIS A 239 -3.37 1.61 -40.35
C HIS A 239 -3.21 0.30 -41.13
N ILE A 240 -1.98 -0.07 -41.49
CA ILE A 240 -1.69 -1.36 -42.13
C ILE A 240 -2.01 -2.51 -41.17
N GLN A 241 -1.65 -2.39 -39.89
CA GLN A 241 -2.02 -3.39 -38.87
C GLN A 241 -3.55 -3.57 -38.79
N ASP A 242 -4.32 -2.47 -38.74
CA ASP A 242 -5.79 -2.53 -38.71
C ASP A 242 -6.39 -3.19 -39.96
N LEU A 243 -5.81 -2.94 -41.15
CA LEU A 243 -6.24 -3.58 -42.39
C LEU A 243 -5.95 -5.09 -42.38
N VAL A 244 -4.76 -5.47 -41.91
CA VAL A 244 -4.38 -6.89 -41.73
C VAL A 244 -5.28 -7.58 -40.72
N GLU A 245 -5.67 -6.92 -39.63
CA GLU A 245 -6.62 -7.49 -38.66
C GLU A 245 -8.00 -7.67 -39.25
N LYS A 246 -8.50 -6.70 -40.02
CA LYS A 246 -9.78 -6.83 -40.74
C LYS A 246 -9.77 -7.96 -41.75
N GLU A 247 -8.69 -8.15 -42.51
CA GLU A 247 -8.57 -9.27 -43.44
C GLU A 247 -8.64 -10.62 -42.71
N VAL A 248 -7.99 -10.74 -41.54
CA VAL A 248 -8.06 -11.96 -40.73
C VAL A 248 -9.45 -12.17 -40.12
N ASP A 249 -10.12 -11.11 -39.71
CA ASP A 249 -11.50 -11.16 -39.23
C ASP A 249 -12.47 -11.57 -40.35
N GLU A 250 -12.26 -11.09 -41.58
CA GLU A 250 -13.02 -11.50 -42.77
C GLU A 250 -12.79 -12.97 -43.09
N ILE A 251 -11.56 -13.48 -42.98
CA ILE A 251 -11.25 -14.91 -43.13
C ILE A 251 -11.96 -15.72 -42.04
N ASN A 252 -11.94 -15.29 -40.78
CA ASN A 252 -12.64 -15.97 -39.69
C ASN A 252 -14.16 -15.96 -39.90
N GLN A 253 -14.74 -14.86 -40.38
CA GLN A 253 -16.15 -14.79 -40.74
C GLN A 253 -16.50 -15.75 -41.89
N GLN A 254 -15.64 -15.86 -42.91
CA GLN A 254 -15.83 -16.81 -44.00
C GLN A 254 -15.75 -18.27 -43.51
N LEU A 255 -14.78 -18.60 -42.66
CA LEU A 255 -14.65 -19.92 -42.06
C LEU A 255 -15.87 -20.29 -41.21
N SER A 256 -16.40 -19.33 -40.44
CA SER A 256 -17.62 -19.48 -39.65
C SER A 256 -18.84 -19.75 -40.54
N VAL A 257 -18.99 -19.04 -41.67
CA VAL A 257 -20.05 -19.27 -42.66
C VAL A 257 -19.92 -20.64 -43.34
N GLU A 258 -18.70 -21.12 -43.57
CA GLU A 258 -18.39 -22.45 -44.09
C GLU A 258 -18.55 -23.58 -43.05
N GLY A 259 -18.86 -23.26 -41.80
CA GLY A 259 -19.01 -24.22 -40.70
C GLY A 259 -17.67 -24.85 -40.26
N ARG A 260 -16.55 -24.20 -40.57
CA ARG A 260 -15.21 -24.59 -40.16
C ARG A 260 -14.82 -23.88 -38.86
N PRO A 261 -13.96 -24.49 -38.02
CA PRO A 261 -13.44 -23.82 -36.85
C PRO A 261 -12.65 -22.56 -37.25
N GLU A 262 -12.76 -21.51 -36.42
CA GLU A 262 -11.96 -20.29 -36.54
C GLU A 262 -10.45 -20.59 -36.46
N LEU A 263 -9.64 -19.70 -37.02
CA LEU A 263 -8.19 -19.86 -37.03
C LEU A 263 -7.64 -19.94 -35.61
N THR A 264 -6.75 -20.90 -35.37
CA THR A 264 -6.00 -20.94 -34.11
C THR A 264 -4.99 -19.80 -34.04
N THR A 265 -4.58 -19.36 -32.84
CA THR A 265 -3.66 -18.21 -32.64
C THR A 265 -2.37 -18.29 -33.49
N PRO A 266 -1.73 -19.46 -33.68
CA PRO A 266 -0.58 -19.59 -34.57
C PRO A 266 -0.95 -19.47 -36.07
N GLU A 267 -2.09 -20.01 -36.50
CA GLU A 267 -2.56 -19.92 -37.89
C GLU A 267 -2.96 -18.49 -38.25
N ALA A 268 -3.64 -17.79 -37.34
CA ALA A 268 -3.93 -16.37 -37.46
C ALA A 268 -2.64 -15.54 -37.58
N LEU A 269 -1.56 -15.89 -36.85
CA LEU A 269 -0.27 -15.24 -36.99
C LEU A 269 0.32 -15.42 -38.40
N PHE A 270 0.25 -16.64 -38.96
CA PHE A 270 0.75 -16.92 -40.31
C PHE A 270 -0.04 -16.17 -41.39
N GLU A 271 -1.37 -16.11 -41.28
CA GLU A 271 -2.20 -15.31 -42.20
C GLU A 271 -1.93 -13.81 -42.03
N LYS A 272 -1.74 -13.31 -40.80
CA LYS A 272 -1.28 -11.92 -40.56
C LYS A 272 0.06 -11.64 -41.24
N MET A 273 1.04 -12.54 -41.16
CA MET A 273 2.36 -12.35 -41.80
C MET A 273 2.26 -12.30 -43.32
N LYS A 274 1.41 -13.15 -43.91
CA LYS A 274 1.16 -13.19 -45.37
C LYS A 274 0.41 -11.95 -45.86
N ALA A 275 -0.53 -11.45 -45.07
CA ALA A 275 -1.25 -10.21 -45.34
C ALA A 275 -0.30 -9.00 -45.29
N VAL A 276 0.60 -8.92 -44.29
CA VAL A 276 1.61 -7.85 -44.20
C VAL A 276 2.50 -7.81 -45.45
N GLU A 277 2.93 -8.96 -45.96
CA GLU A 277 3.73 -9.06 -47.18
C GLU A 277 3.04 -8.36 -48.37
N SER A 278 1.71 -8.45 -48.48
CA SER A 278 0.96 -7.80 -49.56
C SER A 278 1.06 -6.26 -49.56
N TYR A 279 1.31 -5.66 -48.39
CA TYR A 279 1.43 -4.22 -48.15
C TYR A 279 2.88 -3.72 -48.03
N THR A 280 3.86 -4.59 -47.77
CA THR A 280 5.27 -4.22 -47.57
C THR A 280 6.23 -4.63 -48.68
N ASP A 281 5.84 -5.63 -49.49
CA ASP A 281 6.69 -6.22 -50.53
C ASP A 281 6.71 -5.33 -51.79
N ASP A 282 7.91 -4.96 -52.23
CA ASP A 282 8.14 -3.94 -53.26
C ASP A 282 9.13 -4.42 -54.34
N PRO A 283 8.82 -4.24 -55.63
CA PRO A 283 9.83 -4.03 -56.67
C PRO A 283 10.26 -2.56 -56.73
N ASP A 284 11.56 -2.28 -56.95
CA ASP A 284 12.10 -0.91 -57.04
C ASP A 284 11.48 -0.12 -58.23
N GLY A 285 10.83 1.02 -57.96
CA GLY A 285 10.35 1.98 -58.97
C GLY A 285 9.14 2.84 -58.58
N ASP A 286 8.70 3.69 -59.51
CA ASP A 286 7.58 4.67 -59.40
C ASP A 286 6.18 4.01 -59.19
N ALA A 287 6.12 2.68 -59.22
CA ALA A 287 4.93 1.86 -58.98
C ALA A 287 5.01 1.04 -57.69
N SER A 288 5.93 1.38 -56.78
CA SER A 288 6.04 0.80 -55.44
C SER A 288 4.73 1.00 -54.67
N LYS A 289 4.30 -0.03 -53.95
CA LYS A 289 3.09 0.00 -53.12
C LYS A 289 3.26 0.90 -51.89
N ARG A 290 4.50 1.24 -51.53
CA ARG A 290 4.80 2.22 -50.45
C ARG A 290 4.29 3.62 -50.78
N TYR A 291 4.22 3.97 -52.07
CA TYR A 291 3.68 5.26 -52.53
C TYR A 291 2.15 5.29 -52.68
N GLN A 292 1.46 4.17 -52.43
CA GLN A 292 -0.01 4.11 -52.46
C GLN A 292 -0.63 4.92 -51.32
N PHE A 293 0.06 5.02 -50.18
CA PHE A 293 -0.41 5.74 -48.99
C PHE A 293 0.16 7.16 -48.90
N LEU A 294 1.45 7.37 -49.21
CA LEU A 294 2.07 8.70 -49.27
C LEU A 294 3.17 8.74 -50.34
N PRO A 295 3.15 9.69 -51.29
CA PRO A 295 4.22 9.83 -52.29
C PRO A 295 5.58 10.22 -51.68
N GLU A 296 6.68 9.71 -52.25
CA GLU A 296 8.07 9.92 -51.77
C GLU A 296 8.43 11.40 -51.57
N ALA A 297 7.98 12.23 -52.50
CA ALA A 297 8.20 13.67 -52.49
C ALA A 297 7.63 14.37 -51.25
N TYR A 298 6.63 13.79 -50.59
CA TYR A 298 6.11 14.30 -49.32
C TYR A 298 6.96 13.83 -48.14
N MET A 299 7.38 12.56 -48.11
CA MET A 299 8.23 12.03 -47.05
C MET A 299 9.56 12.78 -46.94
N GLU A 300 10.24 13.03 -48.07
CA GLU A 300 11.51 13.78 -48.09
C GLU A 300 11.35 15.23 -47.61
N ARG A 301 10.23 15.87 -47.95
CA ARG A 301 9.94 17.26 -47.50
C ARG A 301 9.55 17.34 -46.02
N MET A 302 9.04 16.26 -45.45
CA MET A 302 8.56 16.20 -44.07
C MET A 302 9.64 15.82 -43.06
N ALA A 303 10.76 15.25 -43.51
CA ALA A 303 11.88 14.84 -42.67
C ALA A 303 12.46 15.98 -41.81
N HIS A 304 12.31 17.24 -42.24
CA HIS A 304 12.85 18.41 -41.56
C HIS A 304 11.86 19.14 -40.62
N ILE A 305 10.63 18.64 -40.46
CA ILE A 305 9.60 19.32 -39.66
C ILE A 305 9.54 18.73 -38.25
N THR A 306 9.92 19.52 -37.26
CA THR A 306 9.84 19.22 -35.82
C THR A 306 8.95 20.23 -35.12
N GLY A 307 7.73 19.85 -34.70
CA GLY A 307 6.85 20.59 -33.77
C GLY A 307 6.28 21.94 -34.23
N GLU A 308 7.10 22.79 -34.86
CA GLU A 308 6.79 24.12 -35.37
C GLU A 308 7.40 24.29 -36.77
N LEU A 309 6.70 25.01 -37.65
CA LEU A 309 7.20 25.31 -38.99
C LEU A 309 8.30 26.38 -38.87
N ASN A 310 9.50 26.09 -39.39
CA ASN A 310 10.54 27.09 -39.53
C ASN A 310 10.09 28.10 -40.60
N VAL A 311 10.07 29.39 -40.26
CA VAL A 311 9.58 30.47 -41.15
C VAL A 311 10.35 30.52 -42.49
N GLU A 312 11.56 29.97 -42.53
CA GLU A 312 12.43 29.94 -43.70
C GLU A 312 12.19 28.75 -44.65
N SER A 313 11.46 27.70 -44.23
CA SER A 313 11.11 26.57 -45.09
C SER A 313 9.76 26.79 -45.78
N PHE A 314 9.73 27.72 -46.74
CA PHE A 314 8.54 28.08 -47.50
C PHE A 314 8.16 26.95 -48.49
N ASP A 315 7.00 26.32 -48.30
CA ASP A 315 6.45 25.34 -49.24
C ASP A 315 5.63 26.07 -50.32
N SER A 316 6.07 26.03 -51.57
CA SER A 316 5.37 26.68 -52.69
C SER A 316 3.99 26.08 -52.99
N MET A 317 3.69 24.88 -52.47
CA MET A 317 2.39 24.20 -52.66
C MET A 317 1.52 24.12 -51.39
N GLY A 318 2.01 24.53 -50.22
CA GLY A 318 1.24 24.54 -48.96
C GLY A 318 0.80 23.16 -48.45
N ILE A 319 1.40 22.08 -48.92
CA ILE A 319 1.01 20.71 -48.60
C ILE A 319 1.56 20.30 -47.24
N VAL A 320 2.76 20.78 -46.92
CA VAL A 320 3.35 20.67 -45.59
C VAL A 320 2.48 21.35 -44.52
N GLU A 321 2.01 22.56 -44.80
CA GLU A 321 1.11 23.29 -43.90
C GLU A 321 -0.25 22.58 -43.76
N MET A 322 -0.76 22.00 -44.84
CA MET A 322 -2.00 21.23 -44.81
C MET A 322 -1.87 19.95 -43.98
N LEU A 323 -0.77 19.21 -44.10
CA LEU A 323 -0.52 18.02 -43.29
C LEU A 323 -0.28 18.36 -41.81
N ASP A 324 0.48 19.42 -41.51
CA ASP A 324 0.62 19.92 -40.13
C ASP A 324 -0.73 20.35 -39.54
N ARG A 325 -1.59 20.99 -40.35
CA ARG A 325 -2.96 21.34 -39.96
C ARG A 325 -3.80 20.09 -39.67
N LEU A 326 -3.78 19.09 -40.55
CA LEU A 326 -4.50 17.82 -40.35
C LEU A 326 -4.03 17.09 -39.08
N LEU A 327 -2.72 17.04 -38.83
CA LEU A 327 -2.17 16.45 -37.61
C LEU A 327 -2.57 17.21 -36.35
N LYS A 328 -2.70 18.54 -36.43
CA LYS A 328 -3.17 19.40 -35.35
C LYS A 328 -4.68 19.25 -35.10
N ASP A 329 -5.48 19.19 -36.17
CA ASP A 329 -6.93 19.01 -36.13
C ASP A 329 -7.30 17.64 -35.51
N GLU A 330 -6.58 16.58 -35.87
CA GLU A 330 -6.73 15.24 -35.28
C GLU A 330 -6.07 15.09 -33.91
N HIS A 331 -5.40 16.15 -33.41
CA HIS A 331 -4.71 16.19 -32.13
C HIS A 331 -3.71 15.04 -31.89
N ILE A 332 -3.17 14.42 -32.94
CA ILE A 332 -2.39 13.17 -32.87
C ILE A 332 -1.19 13.32 -31.90
N ARG A 333 -0.46 14.43 -32.00
CA ARG A 333 0.69 14.72 -31.12
C ARG A 333 0.30 14.86 -29.64
N THR A 334 -0.89 15.37 -29.33
CA THR A 334 -1.28 15.71 -27.96
C THR A 334 -2.28 14.75 -27.35
N ARG A 335 -2.86 13.83 -28.14
CA ARG A 335 -3.94 12.94 -27.73
C ARG A 335 -3.58 12.13 -26.49
N GLY A 336 -2.49 11.37 -26.51
CA GLY A 336 -2.07 10.53 -25.37
C GLY A 336 -1.86 11.33 -24.09
N TRP A 337 -1.12 12.45 -24.18
CA TRP A 337 -0.89 13.32 -23.02
C TRP A 337 -2.19 13.94 -22.47
N ASN A 338 -3.04 14.47 -23.35
CA ASN A 338 -4.32 15.04 -22.93
C ASN A 338 -5.23 13.97 -22.31
N THR A 339 -5.24 12.74 -22.84
CA THR A 339 -5.99 11.62 -22.25
C THR A 339 -5.52 11.35 -20.83
N ALA A 340 -4.21 11.24 -20.60
CA ALA A 340 -3.66 11.01 -19.26
C ALA A 340 -4.00 12.16 -18.29
N VAL A 341 -3.79 13.42 -18.70
CA VAL A 341 -4.09 14.59 -17.85
C VAL A 341 -5.58 14.67 -17.53
N ASN A 342 -6.44 14.55 -18.55
CA ASN A 342 -7.90 14.64 -18.37
C ASN A 342 -8.42 13.50 -17.49
N ASN A 343 -7.86 12.30 -17.63
CA ASN A 343 -8.20 11.17 -16.79
C ASN A 343 -7.86 11.46 -15.32
N MET A 344 -6.62 11.89 -15.03
CA MET A 344 -6.21 12.27 -13.67
C MET A 344 -7.11 13.35 -13.08
N THR A 345 -7.38 14.44 -13.81
CA THR A 345 -8.22 15.53 -13.30
C THR A 345 -9.67 15.09 -13.09
N SER A 346 -10.22 14.27 -13.99
CA SER A 346 -11.59 13.75 -13.88
C SER A 346 -11.76 12.84 -12.66
N ILE A 347 -10.75 12.01 -12.37
CA ILE A 347 -10.76 11.13 -11.19
C ILE A 347 -10.66 11.95 -9.91
N LEU A 348 -9.79 12.95 -9.87
CA LEU A 348 -9.65 13.86 -8.73
C LEU A 348 -10.98 14.56 -8.41
N ASP A 349 -11.67 15.07 -9.43
CA ASP A 349 -12.98 15.71 -9.29
C ASP A 349 -14.05 14.73 -8.78
N THR A 350 -14.06 13.49 -9.32
CA THR A 350 -15.02 12.44 -8.92
C THR A 350 -14.77 11.94 -7.50
N SER A 351 -13.50 11.77 -7.13
CA SER A 351 -13.05 11.30 -5.80
C SER A 351 -13.17 12.36 -4.70
N ARG A 352 -13.68 13.56 -5.01
CA ARG A 352 -13.74 14.73 -4.12
C ARG A 352 -12.37 15.16 -3.59
N MET A 353 -11.30 14.78 -4.28
CA MET A 353 -9.93 15.21 -4.03
C MET A 353 -9.69 16.41 -4.93
N GLY A 354 -10.30 17.56 -4.59
CA GLY A 354 -10.18 18.77 -5.39
C GLY A 354 -8.75 19.32 -5.43
N TYR A 355 -8.43 20.06 -6.48
CA TYR A 355 -7.16 20.78 -6.63
C TYR A 355 -7.42 22.27 -6.91
N GLN A 356 -6.55 23.14 -6.42
CA GLN A 356 -6.65 24.60 -6.65
C GLN A 356 -5.70 25.08 -7.72
N TYR A 357 -4.57 24.38 -7.92
CA TYR A 357 -3.53 24.79 -8.84
C TYR A 357 -3.24 23.70 -9.87
N VAL A 358 -3.20 24.12 -11.14
CA VAL A 358 -2.81 23.29 -12.28
C VAL A 358 -1.83 24.06 -13.14
N GLN A 359 -0.70 23.43 -13.42
CA GLN A 359 0.25 23.89 -14.42
C GLN A 359 0.48 22.76 -15.40
N ASN A 360 0.00 22.89 -16.63
CA ASN A 360 0.18 21.90 -17.69
C ASN A 360 1.05 22.46 -18.81
N SER A 361 2.32 22.03 -18.81
CA SER A 361 3.30 22.34 -19.85
C SER A 361 3.23 21.29 -20.95
N LYS A 362 2.31 21.47 -21.91
CA LYS A 362 2.08 20.49 -22.99
C LYS A 362 3.32 20.19 -23.83
N ASN A 363 4.19 21.17 -24.06
CA ASN A 363 5.40 20.99 -24.89
C ASN A 363 6.46 20.13 -24.17
N ALA A 364 6.59 20.30 -22.85
CA ALA A 364 7.51 19.54 -22.02
C ALA A 364 6.92 18.21 -21.53
N ARG A 365 5.62 17.95 -21.78
CA ARG A 365 4.88 16.80 -21.23
C ARG A 365 5.04 16.70 -19.71
N ASP A 366 4.78 17.84 -19.06
CA ASP A 366 4.91 18.01 -17.63
C ASP A 366 3.64 18.67 -17.08
N VAL A 367 3.03 18.06 -16.06
CA VAL A 367 1.91 18.64 -15.34
C VAL A 367 2.09 18.55 -13.83
N ILE A 368 1.83 19.66 -13.16
CA ILE A 368 1.83 19.78 -11.70
C ILE A 368 0.41 20.12 -11.25
N LEU A 369 -0.15 19.26 -10.39
CA LEU A 369 -1.44 19.43 -9.74
C LEU A 369 -1.21 19.57 -8.24
N ARG A 370 -1.74 20.63 -7.63
CA ARG A 370 -1.64 20.86 -6.18
C ARG A 370 -3.02 21.12 -5.58
N GLU A 371 -3.25 20.53 -4.41
CA GLU A 371 -4.47 20.79 -3.64
C GLU A 371 -4.61 22.27 -3.30
N TYR A 372 -3.49 22.93 -2.97
CA TYR A 372 -3.42 24.33 -2.60
C TYR A 372 -2.55 25.13 -3.58
N GLU A 373 -2.94 26.36 -3.88
CA GLU A 373 -2.13 27.28 -4.70
C GLU A 373 -0.87 27.77 -3.96
N ALA A 374 -0.98 27.93 -2.63
CA ALA A 374 0.13 28.39 -1.81
C ALA A 374 1.28 27.37 -1.76
N THR A 375 2.52 27.87 -1.82
CA THR A 375 3.74 27.04 -1.73
C THR A 375 4.41 27.11 -0.35
N ASP A 376 4.02 28.07 0.49
CA ASP A 376 4.63 28.23 1.82
C ASP A 376 4.19 27.11 2.77
N VAL A 377 5.11 26.17 3.01
CA VAL A 377 4.94 25.02 3.91
C VAL A 377 4.49 25.41 5.31
N ASN A 378 4.73 26.65 5.78
CA ASN A 378 4.28 27.10 7.10
C ASN A 378 2.78 27.44 7.16
N ARG A 379 2.19 27.80 6.03
CA ARG A 379 0.79 28.22 5.94
C ARG A 379 -0.12 27.11 5.44
N LEU A 380 0.49 26.04 4.91
CA LEU A 380 -0.22 24.90 4.36
C LEU A 380 -0.81 24.00 5.47
N PRO A 381 -1.98 23.40 5.24
CA PRO A 381 -2.55 22.40 6.14
C PRO A 381 -1.67 21.16 6.30
N ASP A 382 -1.87 20.45 7.42
CA ASP A 382 -1.18 19.19 7.76
C ASP A 382 -1.75 17.96 7.00
N GLU A 383 -2.77 18.17 6.15
CA GLU A 383 -3.29 17.20 5.17
C GLU A 383 -3.26 17.89 3.80
N ARG A 384 -2.42 17.42 2.89
CA ARG A 384 -2.31 17.96 1.53
C ARG A 384 -1.63 16.98 0.58
N TYR A 385 -1.80 17.19 -0.71
CA TYR A 385 -1.07 16.45 -1.74
C TYR A 385 -0.62 17.34 -2.91
N GLU A 386 0.43 16.87 -3.59
CA GLU A 386 0.95 17.38 -4.86
C GLU A 386 1.20 16.19 -5.78
N ILE A 387 0.73 16.28 -7.03
CA ILE A 387 0.94 15.28 -8.08
C ILE A 387 1.73 15.92 -9.19
N HIS A 388 2.84 15.31 -9.54
CA HIS A 388 3.71 15.70 -10.65
C HIS A 388 3.75 14.55 -11.65
N MET A 389 3.23 14.76 -12.85
CA MET A 389 3.30 13.78 -13.93
C MET A 389 4.24 14.29 -15.01
N ARG A 390 5.21 13.46 -15.40
CA ARG A 390 6.19 13.74 -16.44
C ARG A 390 6.33 12.55 -17.37
N HIS A 391 6.38 12.80 -18.67
CA HIS A 391 6.75 11.78 -19.65
C HIS A 391 8.26 11.85 -19.92
N PHE A 392 8.94 10.70 -19.92
CA PHE A 392 10.35 10.58 -20.25
C PHE A 392 10.53 9.70 -21.47
N ASP A 393 11.14 10.27 -22.51
CA ASP A 393 11.71 9.50 -23.61
C ASP A 393 13.06 8.88 -23.21
N ALA A 394 13.51 7.86 -23.93
CA ALA A 394 14.80 7.20 -23.72
C ALA A 394 15.97 8.19 -23.78
N SER A 395 15.90 9.19 -24.68
CA SER A 395 16.93 10.24 -24.79
C SER A 395 17.00 11.12 -23.54
N GLN A 396 15.86 11.68 -23.13
CA GLN A 396 15.72 12.53 -21.93
C GLN A 396 16.13 11.79 -20.66
N LEU A 397 15.78 10.51 -20.55
CA LEU A 397 16.13 9.68 -19.41
C LEU A 397 17.65 9.48 -19.29
N GLN A 398 18.39 9.41 -20.40
CA GLN A 398 19.86 9.34 -20.36
C GLN A 398 20.48 10.65 -19.86
N GLU A 399 19.95 11.80 -20.27
CA GLU A 399 20.40 13.10 -19.79
C GLU A 399 20.15 13.26 -18.29
N GLU A 400 18.99 12.83 -17.79
CA GLU A 400 18.66 12.83 -16.36
C GLU A 400 19.59 11.90 -15.55
N LYS A 401 19.94 10.72 -16.09
CA LYS A 401 20.93 9.82 -15.49
C LYS A 401 22.31 10.49 -15.38
N LEU A 402 22.75 11.16 -16.43
CA LEU A 402 24.01 11.91 -16.43
C LEU A 402 23.98 13.05 -15.41
N ALA A 403 22.91 13.83 -15.37
CA ALA A 403 22.74 14.90 -14.38
C ALA A 403 22.77 14.35 -12.93
N TYR A 404 22.06 13.25 -12.67
CA TYR A 404 22.03 12.60 -11.36
C TYR A 404 23.41 12.10 -10.93
N SER A 405 24.15 11.43 -11.82
CA SER A 405 25.51 10.96 -11.54
C SER A 405 26.49 12.12 -11.28
N ALA A 406 26.38 13.21 -12.03
CA ALA A 406 27.14 14.43 -11.81
C ALA A 406 26.87 15.00 -10.41
N GLN A 407 25.61 15.07 -9.97
CA GLN A 407 25.31 15.57 -8.62
C GLN A 407 25.83 14.67 -7.51
N ILE A 408 25.77 13.35 -7.66
CA ILE A 408 26.38 12.44 -6.68
C ILE A 408 27.89 12.67 -6.60
N SER A 409 28.56 12.89 -7.74
CA SER A 409 29.99 13.17 -7.75
C SER A 409 30.35 14.51 -7.09
N GLU A 410 29.52 15.54 -7.26
CA GLU A 410 29.68 16.84 -6.62
C GLU A 410 29.45 16.74 -5.10
N PHE A 411 28.43 16.00 -4.66
CA PHE A 411 28.22 15.68 -3.24
C PHE A 411 29.42 14.94 -2.66
N LYS A 412 29.97 13.95 -3.38
CA LYS A 412 31.19 13.25 -2.96
C LYS A 412 32.34 14.21 -2.72
N ARG A 413 32.55 15.15 -3.64
CA ARG A 413 33.63 16.15 -3.56
C ARG A 413 33.44 17.05 -2.34
N GLU A 414 32.24 17.59 -2.15
CA GLU A 414 31.96 18.50 -1.03
C GLU A 414 32.01 17.81 0.34
N ILE A 415 31.52 16.58 0.46
CA ILE A 415 31.60 15.78 1.69
C ILE A 415 33.05 15.43 2.01
N THR A 416 33.85 15.08 0.99
CA THR A 416 35.28 14.79 1.17
C THR A 416 36.05 16.03 1.61
N ARG A 417 35.75 17.19 1.02
CA ARG A 417 36.32 18.47 1.46
C ARG A 417 35.97 18.81 2.91
N LEU A 418 34.72 18.58 3.33
CA LEU A 418 34.33 18.79 4.73
C LEU A 418 35.09 17.83 5.66
N TRP A 419 35.23 16.56 5.25
CA TRP A 419 35.99 15.56 6.01
C TRP A 419 37.45 15.99 6.20
N GLU A 420 38.12 16.46 5.15
CA GLU A 420 39.51 16.93 5.20
C GLU A 420 39.68 18.13 6.13
N VAL A 421 38.77 19.10 6.09
CA VAL A 421 38.79 20.26 7.00
C VAL A 421 38.63 19.82 8.45
N VAL A 422 37.70 18.89 8.73
CA VAL A 422 37.48 18.37 10.08
C VAL A 422 38.69 17.57 10.55
N GLU A 423 39.34 16.79 9.67
CA GLU A 423 40.58 16.09 9.99
C GLU A 423 41.72 17.07 10.31
N GLN A 424 41.88 18.16 9.54
CA GLN A 424 42.90 19.17 9.84
C GLN A 424 42.65 19.85 11.20
N VAL A 425 41.41 20.24 11.47
CA VAL A 425 41.01 20.84 12.75
C VAL A 425 41.22 19.85 13.90
N TYR A 426 40.93 18.57 13.68
CA TYR A 426 41.20 17.50 14.62
C TYR A 426 42.69 17.42 14.96
N GLN A 427 43.57 17.40 13.95
CA GLN A 427 45.02 17.35 14.16
C GLN A 427 45.54 18.59 14.91
N GLU A 428 45.03 19.79 14.61
CA GLU A 428 45.41 21.02 15.31
C GLU A 428 44.99 21.03 16.79
N GLU A 429 43.73 20.68 17.08
CA GLU A 429 43.23 20.63 18.45
C GLU A 429 43.84 19.47 19.24
N LYS A 430 44.16 18.35 18.58
CA LYS A 430 44.91 17.25 19.17
C LYS A 430 46.31 17.67 19.59
N GLN A 431 47.04 18.42 18.76
CA GLN A 431 48.35 18.98 19.13
C GLN A 431 48.25 19.91 20.34
N ARG A 432 47.15 20.65 20.49
CA ARG A 432 46.91 21.55 21.63
C ARG A 432 46.48 20.83 22.91
N SER A 433 45.63 19.82 22.78
CA SER A 433 45.01 19.09 23.91
C SER A 433 45.84 17.90 24.40
N GLY A 434 46.75 17.39 23.58
CA GLY A 434 47.58 16.23 23.90
C GLY A 434 46.84 14.89 23.84
N LEU A 435 45.67 14.83 23.18
CA LEU A 435 44.97 13.57 22.91
C LEU A 435 45.83 12.62 22.07
N LYS A 436 45.75 11.31 22.36
CA LYS A 436 46.46 10.26 21.63
C LYS A 436 45.47 9.33 20.96
N ASP A 437 45.68 9.08 19.68
CA ASP A 437 44.80 8.20 18.88
C ASP A 437 45.49 6.89 18.53
N TRP A 438 44.70 5.97 17.98
CA TRP A 438 45.20 4.70 17.46
C TRP A 438 46.36 4.89 16.46
N ASN A 439 46.28 5.88 15.57
CA ASN A 439 47.37 6.17 14.63
C ASN A 439 48.66 6.58 15.35
N ASP A 440 48.58 7.28 16.48
CA ASP A 440 49.79 7.60 17.27
C ASP A 440 50.30 6.36 18.01
N VAL A 441 49.40 5.50 18.46
CA VAL A 441 49.79 4.22 19.07
C VAL A 441 50.53 3.36 18.05
N VAL A 442 50.00 3.25 16.83
CA VAL A 442 50.63 2.56 15.70
C VAL A 442 51.99 3.18 15.37
N ALA A 443 52.05 4.52 15.24
CA ALA A 443 53.29 5.22 14.97
C ALA A 443 54.36 4.98 16.07
N ASN A 444 53.93 4.94 17.33
CA ASN A 444 54.82 4.74 18.48
C ASN A 444 55.18 3.27 18.77
N THR A 445 54.48 2.30 18.16
CA THR A 445 54.69 0.86 18.41
C THR A 445 55.20 0.11 17.19
N ILE A 446 54.51 0.22 16.06
CA ILE A 446 54.79 -0.53 14.83
C ILE A 446 55.78 0.23 13.93
N ASP A 447 55.60 1.54 13.78
CA ASP A 447 56.46 2.36 12.90
C ASP A 447 57.66 2.98 13.61
N ARG A 448 57.88 2.67 14.89
CA ARG A 448 58.98 3.20 15.70
C ARG A 448 60.37 2.91 15.10
N ASP A 449 60.49 1.80 14.38
CA ASP A 449 61.73 1.32 13.78
C ASP A 449 61.83 1.61 12.27
N LYS A 450 60.85 2.32 11.67
CA LYS A 450 60.99 2.82 10.29
C LYS A 450 61.92 4.05 10.31
N PRO A 451 62.95 4.11 9.45
CA PRO A 451 63.85 5.25 9.42
C PRO A 451 63.07 6.50 9.01
N SER A 452 62.82 7.41 9.97
CA SER A 452 62.34 8.74 9.63
C SER A 452 63.43 9.44 8.81
N ALA A 453 63.10 9.94 7.63
CA ALA A 453 63.96 10.83 6.85
C ALA A 453 64.13 12.17 7.61
N ARG A 454 64.96 12.13 8.67
CA ARG A 454 65.33 13.29 9.46
C ARG A 454 66.51 13.94 8.73
N GLY A 455 66.21 15.03 8.03
CA GLY A 455 67.18 15.84 7.30
C GLY A 455 68.41 16.17 8.15
N GLY A 456 69.49 15.44 7.90
CA GLY A 456 70.84 15.78 8.35
C GLY A 456 71.47 16.71 7.32
N TRP A 457 72.15 17.75 7.81
CA TRP A 457 72.85 18.80 7.07
C TRP A 457 73.94 18.30 6.07
N PHE A 458 74.12 17.00 5.90
CA PHE A 458 75.02 16.42 4.90
C PHE A 458 74.33 15.27 4.16
N GLN A 459 73.53 15.60 3.13
CA GLN A 459 73.30 14.70 1.99
C GLN A 459 72.81 15.53 0.80
N SER A 460 73.77 15.85 -0.07
CA SER A 460 73.55 16.36 -1.41
C SER A 460 73.07 15.23 -2.34
N ALA A 461 72.11 15.56 -3.19
CA ALA A 461 71.82 14.89 -4.46
C ALA A 461 71.28 13.44 -4.40
N ALA A 462 70.08 13.29 -3.86
CA ALA A 462 69.05 12.46 -4.45
C ALA A 462 67.71 12.95 -3.90
N ALA A 463 66.88 13.57 -4.74
CA ALA A 463 65.47 13.63 -4.43
C ALA A 463 64.98 12.18 -4.51
N GLU A 464 64.94 11.49 -3.37
CA GLU A 464 64.11 10.29 -3.25
C GLU A 464 62.71 10.72 -3.64
N GLU A 465 62.25 10.23 -4.79
CA GLU A 465 60.84 10.21 -5.14
C GLU A 465 60.12 9.70 -3.90
N VAL A 466 59.33 10.58 -3.28
CA VAL A 466 58.38 10.18 -2.27
C VAL A 466 57.46 9.20 -2.99
N GLU A 467 57.72 7.90 -2.85
CA GLU A 467 56.77 6.87 -3.27
C GLU A 467 55.46 7.26 -2.59
N GLU A 468 54.50 7.74 -3.38
CA GLU A 468 53.15 8.01 -2.91
C GLU A 468 52.69 6.75 -2.21
N ALA A 469 52.58 6.82 -0.88
CA ALA A 469 52.14 5.70 -0.07
C ALA A 469 50.86 5.15 -0.74
N PRO A 470 50.78 3.82 -1.02
CA PRO A 470 49.65 3.28 -1.76
C PRO A 470 48.38 3.76 -1.09
N GLU A 471 47.52 4.45 -1.86
CA GLU A 471 46.27 5.01 -1.35
C GLU A 471 45.61 3.96 -0.47
N ARG A 472 45.31 4.32 0.78
CA ARG A 472 44.75 3.40 1.76
C ARG A 472 43.43 2.88 1.21
N VAL A 473 43.46 1.68 0.62
CA VAL A 473 42.34 1.11 -0.16
C VAL A 473 41.12 0.88 0.74
N TRP A 474 41.32 0.79 2.05
CA TRP A 474 40.29 0.61 3.05
C TRP A 474 40.17 1.82 3.99
N ASN A 475 39.01 2.47 3.92
CA ASN A 475 38.56 3.43 4.93
C ASN A 475 37.67 2.69 5.93
N GLU A 476 37.72 3.04 7.22
CA GLU A 476 36.92 2.45 8.33
C GLU A 476 35.39 2.51 8.11
N ILE A 477 34.97 3.11 7.01
CA ILE A 477 33.59 3.39 6.59
C ILE A 477 33.13 2.38 5.52
N THR A 478 34.00 1.95 4.59
CA THR A 478 33.59 1.14 3.43
C THR A 478 34.62 0.09 3.04
N PHE A 479 34.13 -1.10 2.71
CA PHE A 479 34.93 -2.18 2.15
C PHE A 479 35.39 -1.86 0.72
N VAL A 480 36.52 -2.46 0.32
CA VAL A 480 37.07 -2.34 -1.03
C VAL A 480 36.06 -2.88 -2.05
N GLN A 481 35.69 -2.05 -3.03
CA GLN A 481 34.69 -2.41 -4.02
C GLN A 481 35.31 -3.17 -5.20
N ARG A 482 34.55 -4.13 -5.74
CA ARG A 482 34.85 -4.71 -7.06
C ARG A 482 34.61 -3.65 -8.13
N LYS A 483 35.34 -3.72 -9.25
CA LYS A 483 35.00 -2.93 -10.44
C LYS A 483 33.60 -3.35 -10.92
N LEU A 484 32.76 -2.37 -11.20
CA LEU A 484 31.41 -2.61 -11.72
C LEU A 484 31.51 -3.26 -13.11
N THR A 485 30.55 -4.13 -13.41
CA THR A 485 30.36 -4.64 -14.78
C THR A 485 29.66 -3.59 -15.63
N THR A 486 29.77 -3.69 -16.96
CA THR A 486 29.13 -2.75 -17.90
C THR A 486 27.60 -2.64 -17.70
N LEU A 487 26.94 -3.75 -17.35
CA LEU A 487 25.50 -3.77 -17.04
C LEU A 487 25.17 -3.06 -15.72
N GLU A 488 26.03 -3.21 -14.71
CA GLU A 488 25.87 -2.52 -13.42
C GLU A 488 26.16 -1.02 -13.53
N GLU A 489 27.07 -0.63 -14.43
CA GLU A 489 27.31 0.79 -14.75
C GLU A 489 26.10 1.44 -15.43
N MET A 490 25.39 0.70 -16.29
CA MET A 490 24.16 1.20 -16.93
C MET A 490 22.96 1.29 -15.96
N ASN A 491 22.98 0.53 -14.86
CA ASN A 491 21.89 0.44 -13.87
C ASN A 491 22.42 0.67 -12.45
N GLN A 492 23.03 1.84 -12.22
CA GLN A 492 23.69 2.13 -10.95
C GLN A 492 22.70 2.58 -9.88
N THR A 493 22.63 1.85 -8.76
CA THR A 493 21.74 2.20 -7.63
C THR A 493 22.36 3.22 -6.67
N TYR A 494 23.68 3.36 -6.67
CA TYR A 494 24.47 4.21 -5.75
C TYR A 494 24.30 3.91 -4.25
N ASP A 495 23.65 2.81 -3.87
CA ASP A 495 23.30 2.52 -2.47
C ASP A 495 24.51 2.51 -1.53
N LEU A 496 25.63 1.96 -2.00
CA LEU A 496 26.88 1.90 -1.24
C LEU A 496 27.47 3.29 -1.02
N THR A 497 27.49 4.14 -2.05
CA THR A 497 27.97 5.52 -1.98
C THR A 497 27.08 6.36 -1.07
N ILE A 498 25.76 6.18 -1.15
CA ILE A 498 24.79 6.82 -0.27
C ILE A 498 25.01 6.39 1.18
N SER A 499 25.27 5.11 1.43
CA SER A 499 25.55 4.58 2.76
C SER A 499 26.86 5.13 3.32
N GLU A 500 27.90 5.24 2.48
CA GLU A 500 29.17 5.88 2.82
C GLU A 500 28.96 7.33 3.27
N PHE A 501 28.18 8.12 2.53
CA PHE A 501 27.90 9.51 2.88
C PHE A 501 27.19 9.64 4.22
N LYS A 502 26.17 8.81 4.47
CA LYS A 502 25.45 8.79 5.77
C LYS A 502 26.39 8.48 6.93
N GLN A 503 27.27 7.49 6.77
CA GLN A 503 28.24 7.15 7.80
C GLN A 503 29.29 8.23 8.00
N ARG A 504 29.76 8.87 6.92
CA ARG A 504 30.67 10.02 6.99
C ARG A 504 30.06 11.18 7.78
N PHE A 505 28.80 11.54 7.53
CA PHE A 505 28.11 12.60 8.30
C PHE A 505 28.05 12.27 9.79
N LEU A 506 27.74 11.02 10.15
CA LEU A 506 27.69 10.57 11.54
C LEU A 506 29.07 10.62 12.22
N LEU A 507 30.11 10.18 11.52
CA LEU A 507 31.49 10.20 12.02
C LEU A 507 32.02 11.63 12.17
N ILE A 508 31.71 12.54 11.24
CA ILE A 508 32.06 13.96 11.37
C ILE A 508 31.41 14.54 12.62
N ARG A 509 30.10 14.31 12.83
CA ARG A 509 29.40 14.82 14.02
C ARG A 509 30.03 14.28 15.31
N ARG A 510 30.32 12.98 15.37
CA ARG A 510 31.00 12.36 16.52
C ARG A 510 32.38 12.96 16.78
N ARG A 511 33.19 13.14 15.74
CA ARG A 511 34.52 13.75 15.88
C ARG A 511 34.44 15.19 16.36
N MET A 512 33.48 15.98 15.87
CA MET A 512 33.26 17.34 16.33
C MET A 512 32.87 17.38 17.83
N GLU A 513 32.05 16.45 18.29
CA GLU A 513 31.72 16.28 19.71
C GLU A 513 32.95 15.92 20.55
N GLU A 514 33.80 15.00 20.08
CA GLU A 514 35.04 14.58 20.75
C GLU A 514 36.09 15.70 20.83
N ILE A 515 36.25 16.53 19.78
CA ILE A 515 37.24 17.63 19.75
C ILE A 515 36.85 18.78 20.68
N PHE A 516 35.59 19.20 20.57
CA PHE A 516 35.15 20.46 21.14
C PHE A 516 34.42 20.30 22.47
N GLU A 517 33.91 19.11 22.80
CA GLU A 517 33.10 18.86 24.00
C GLU A 517 32.04 19.97 24.18
N ALA A 518 32.11 20.73 25.29
CA ALA A 518 31.22 21.85 25.59
C ALA A 518 31.71 23.23 25.07
N ARG A 519 32.84 23.31 24.35
CA ARG A 519 33.43 24.56 23.84
C ARG A 519 32.84 24.91 22.47
N PHE A 520 32.50 26.18 22.26
CA PHE A 520 31.92 26.65 20.98
C PHE A 520 32.80 27.73 20.33
N PRO A 521 33.98 27.38 19.79
CA PRO A 521 34.79 28.33 19.04
C PRO A 521 34.18 28.65 17.67
N ASP A 522 34.52 29.82 17.11
CA ASP A 522 33.92 30.31 15.87
C ASP A 522 33.99 29.32 14.69
N HIS A 523 35.13 28.62 14.54
CA HIS A 523 35.31 27.64 13.48
C HIS A 523 34.43 26.39 13.66
N ARG A 524 34.09 25.99 14.89
CA ARG A 524 33.13 24.90 15.16
C ARG A 524 31.76 25.25 14.60
N VAL A 525 31.30 26.48 14.86
CA VAL A 525 29.98 26.95 14.39
C VAL A 525 29.91 26.93 12.86
N ILE A 526 30.97 27.37 12.18
CA ILE A 526 31.03 27.37 10.71
C ILE A 526 31.00 25.93 10.15
N ILE A 527 31.75 25.02 10.75
CA ILE A 527 31.78 23.61 10.34
C ILE A 527 30.41 22.94 10.58
N GLU A 528 29.79 23.16 11.73
CA GLU A 528 28.46 22.63 12.04
C GLU A 528 27.38 23.20 11.10
N GLN A 529 27.44 24.49 10.77
CA GLN A 529 26.56 25.09 9.75
C GLN A 529 26.73 24.43 8.39
N ARG A 530 27.97 24.20 7.94
CA ARG A 530 28.24 23.54 6.65
C ARG A 530 27.80 22.08 6.66
N LEU A 531 28.04 21.36 7.75
CA LEU A 531 27.61 19.98 7.95
C LEU A 531 26.08 19.87 7.87
N ASN A 532 25.35 20.71 8.62
CA ASN A 532 23.89 20.69 8.64
C ASN A 532 23.30 21.07 7.28
N PHE A 533 23.91 22.03 6.57
CA PHE A 533 23.53 22.38 5.21
C PHE A 533 23.69 21.18 4.27
N LEU A 534 24.88 20.56 4.23
CA LEU A 534 25.14 19.41 3.35
C LEU A 534 24.26 18.21 3.68
N GLU A 535 24.02 17.93 4.96
CA GLU A 535 23.12 16.85 5.40
C GLU A 535 21.68 17.11 4.95
N THR A 536 21.20 18.35 5.08
CA THR A 536 19.83 18.74 4.65
C THR A 536 19.68 18.64 3.13
N GLU A 537 20.60 19.22 2.36
CA GLU A 537 20.59 19.15 0.90
C GLU A 537 20.71 17.71 0.41
N PHE A 538 21.53 16.89 1.06
CA PHE A 538 21.64 15.47 0.75
C PHE A 538 20.32 14.72 1.02
N LEU A 539 19.63 15.00 2.12
CA LEU A 539 18.33 14.38 2.41
C LEU A 539 17.24 14.79 1.42
N THR A 540 17.27 16.05 0.96
CA THR A 540 16.41 16.58 -0.10
C THR A 540 16.71 15.88 -1.43
N PHE A 541 17.98 15.76 -1.82
CA PHE A 541 18.39 15.02 -3.02
C PHE A 541 17.96 13.55 -2.95
N MET A 542 18.15 12.90 -1.81
CA MET A 542 17.69 11.54 -1.55
C MET A 542 16.16 11.39 -1.57
N SER A 543 15.39 12.48 -1.58
CA SER A 543 13.94 12.42 -1.82
C SER A 543 13.60 12.28 -3.30
N VAL A 544 14.45 12.76 -4.21
CA VAL A 544 14.26 12.65 -5.67
C VAL A 544 14.31 11.18 -6.10
N VAL A 545 13.54 10.83 -7.14
CA VAL A 545 13.53 9.49 -7.73
C VAL A 545 14.87 9.26 -8.45
N ASN A 546 15.45 8.07 -8.30
CA ASN A 546 16.68 7.72 -9.03
C ASN A 546 16.32 7.44 -10.51
N PRO A 547 16.82 8.22 -11.49
CA PRO A 547 16.52 8.01 -12.91
C PRO A 547 17.01 6.65 -13.44
N TYR A 548 17.99 6.02 -12.78
CA TYR A 548 18.45 4.66 -13.13
C TYR A 548 17.40 3.58 -12.85
N HIS A 549 16.42 3.84 -11.99
CA HIS A 549 15.32 2.90 -11.70
C HIS A 549 14.08 3.17 -12.56
N VAL A 550 14.09 4.25 -13.35
CA VAL A 550 12.98 4.63 -14.22
C VAL A 550 13.25 4.07 -15.62
N GLN A 551 12.18 3.67 -16.31
CA GLN A 551 12.18 3.26 -17.70
C GLN A 551 11.39 4.28 -18.54
N PRO A 552 11.59 4.35 -19.86
CA PRO A 552 10.84 5.26 -20.73
C PRO A 552 9.33 5.08 -20.59
N GLY A 553 8.60 6.18 -20.40
CA GLY A 553 7.20 6.13 -20.03
C GLY A 553 6.71 7.34 -19.25
N LEU A 554 5.56 7.18 -18.60
CA LEU A 554 4.92 8.17 -17.76
C LEU A 554 5.33 7.96 -16.29
N LEU A 555 6.09 8.89 -15.73
CA LEU A 555 6.39 8.98 -14.31
C LEU A 555 5.34 9.84 -13.60
N VAL A 556 4.72 9.30 -12.57
CA VAL A 556 3.80 9.97 -11.67
C VAL A 556 4.42 10.02 -10.28
N GLU A 557 4.87 11.19 -9.85
CA GLU A 557 5.33 11.46 -8.49
C GLU A 557 4.19 12.09 -7.70
N ILE A 558 3.92 11.57 -6.50
CA ILE A 558 2.90 12.07 -5.59
C ILE A 558 3.55 12.32 -4.23
N ASP A 559 3.56 13.58 -3.83
CA ASP A 559 4.00 14.02 -2.52
C ASP A 559 2.77 14.28 -1.65
N ILE A 560 2.63 13.52 -0.56
CA ILE A 560 1.50 13.58 0.36
C ILE A 560 2.01 13.97 1.73
N THR A 561 1.39 14.97 2.36
CA THR A 561 1.54 15.21 3.80
C THR A 561 0.22 14.84 4.45
N SER A 562 0.27 13.96 5.46
CA SER A 562 -0.94 13.49 6.14
C SER A 562 -0.73 13.33 7.64
N ILE A 563 -1.81 13.46 8.41
CA ILE A 563 -1.79 13.26 9.85
C ILE A 563 -1.79 11.74 10.11
N LYS A 564 -0.80 11.26 10.87
CA LYS A 564 -0.53 9.82 11.12
C LYS A 564 -1.77 9.03 11.57
N ARG A 565 -2.67 9.68 12.33
CA ARG A 565 -3.91 9.09 12.87
C ARG A 565 -5.09 9.08 11.88
N LEU A 566 -5.19 10.10 11.02
CA LEU A 566 -6.36 10.28 10.15
C LEU A 566 -6.16 9.59 8.80
N ARG A 567 -4.96 9.72 8.20
CA ARG A 567 -4.60 9.10 6.91
C ARG A 567 -5.65 9.30 5.81
N ILE A 568 -6.37 10.43 5.84
CA ILE A 568 -7.49 10.70 4.93
C ILE A 568 -6.94 10.90 3.53
N THR A 569 -5.98 11.80 3.37
CA THR A 569 -5.37 12.12 2.08
C THR A 569 -4.64 10.92 1.49
N ILE A 570 -3.95 10.13 2.33
CA ILE A 570 -3.32 8.88 1.90
C ILE A 570 -4.34 7.93 1.26
N LYS A 571 -5.47 7.65 1.92
CA LYS A 571 -6.51 6.76 1.38
C LYS A 571 -7.18 7.33 0.14
N GLY A 572 -7.44 8.64 0.12
CA GLY A 572 -8.01 9.32 -1.04
C GLY A 572 -7.12 9.18 -2.27
N ILE A 573 -5.81 9.44 -2.12
CA ILE A 573 -4.86 9.32 -3.21
C ILE A 573 -4.67 7.86 -3.65
N THR A 574 -4.65 6.89 -2.73
CA THR A 574 -4.65 5.46 -3.10
C THR A 574 -5.78 5.12 -4.06
N ASN A 575 -7.00 5.58 -3.79
CA ASN A 575 -8.15 5.31 -4.67
C ASN A 575 -7.97 5.99 -6.03
N VAL A 576 -7.57 7.27 -6.03
CA VAL A 576 -7.30 8.04 -7.26
C VAL A 576 -6.25 7.35 -8.12
N LEU A 577 -5.17 6.86 -7.52
CA LEU A 577 -4.06 6.23 -8.24
C LEU A 577 -4.48 4.90 -8.86
N ASN A 578 -5.23 4.06 -8.14
CA ASN A 578 -5.71 2.79 -8.68
C ASN A 578 -6.68 3.01 -9.84
N GLU A 579 -7.62 3.95 -9.71
CA GLU A 579 -8.55 4.30 -10.80
C GLU A 579 -7.79 4.89 -12.00
N PHE A 580 -6.77 5.71 -11.74
CA PHE A 580 -5.94 6.31 -12.78
C PHE A 580 -5.18 5.24 -13.56
N LEU A 581 -4.50 4.33 -12.87
CA LEU A 581 -3.75 3.24 -13.50
C LEU A 581 -4.65 2.35 -14.36
N LEU A 582 -5.85 2.01 -13.88
CA LEU A 582 -6.85 1.27 -14.67
C LEU A 582 -7.32 2.04 -15.92
N GLY A 583 -7.36 3.36 -15.84
CA GLY A 583 -7.80 4.22 -16.94
C GLY A 583 -6.73 4.56 -17.97
N ILE A 584 -5.44 4.38 -17.66
CA ILE A 584 -4.33 4.70 -18.57
C ILE A 584 -3.49 3.50 -19.00
N SER A 585 -3.48 2.42 -18.23
CA SER A 585 -2.71 1.21 -18.51
C SER A 585 -3.62 0.12 -19.08
N LYS A 586 -3.14 -0.59 -20.09
CA LYS A 586 -3.76 -1.81 -20.61
C LYS A 586 -3.67 -2.98 -19.61
N GLY A 587 -2.90 -2.82 -18.52
CA GLY A 587 -2.57 -3.85 -17.54
C GLY A 587 -1.42 -4.75 -18.04
N PHE A 588 -0.64 -5.29 -17.10
CA PHE A 588 0.36 -6.31 -17.41
C PHE A 588 -0.29 -7.68 -17.35
N THR A 589 -0.60 -8.28 -18.50
CA THR A 589 -1.00 -9.69 -18.56
C THR A 589 0.26 -10.55 -18.50
N ASP A 590 0.68 -10.93 -17.30
CA ASP A 590 1.72 -11.95 -17.16
C ASP A 590 1.14 -13.29 -17.64
N ARG A 591 1.51 -13.71 -18.86
CA ARG A 591 1.10 -15.02 -19.41
C ARG A 591 1.44 -16.16 -18.46
N SER A 592 2.47 -16.03 -17.63
CA SER A 592 2.86 -17.05 -16.65
C SER A 592 1.95 -17.09 -15.42
N VAL A 593 1.39 -15.95 -15.00
CA VAL A 593 0.41 -15.86 -13.91
C VAL A 593 -0.97 -16.32 -14.39
N ASP A 594 -1.36 -15.97 -15.62
CA ASP A 594 -2.60 -16.46 -16.24
C ASP A 594 -2.60 -17.98 -16.48
N GLU A 595 -1.45 -18.57 -16.82
CA GLU A 595 -1.30 -20.02 -16.84
C GLU A 595 -1.41 -20.64 -15.44
N PHE A 596 -0.96 -19.93 -14.40
CA PHE A 596 -1.03 -20.39 -13.01
C PHE A 596 -2.44 -20.30 -12.42
N THR A 597 -3.19 -19.24 -12.72
CA THR A 597 -4.61 -19.08 -12.33
C THR A 597 -5.50 -20.10 -13.04
N ARG A 598 -5.26 -20.36 -14.33
CA ARG A 598 -5.96 -21.43 -15.08
C ARG A 598 -5.69 -22.82 -14.51
N ARG A 599 -4.48 -23.10 -14.00
CA ARG A 599 -4.18 -24.38 -13.33
C ARG A 599 -4.88 -24.55 -11.99
N ARG A 600 -5.22 -23.46 -11.28
CA ARG A 600 -6.03 -23.52 -10.06
C ARG A 600 -7.53 -23.61 -10.34
N SER A 601 -8.02 -22.95 -11.39
CA SER A 601 -9.44 -23.00 -11.76
C SER A 601 -9.88 -24.35 -12.35
N THR A 602 -8.94 -25.21 -12.77
CA THR A 602 -9.22 -26.60 -13.17
C THR A 602 -9.28 -27.58 -11.99
N VAL A 603 -9.22 -27.12 -10.74
CA VAL A 603 -9.37 -27.97 -9.55
C VAL A 603 -10.57 -27.52 -8.72
N SER A 604 -11.77 -27.78 -9.22
CA SER A 604 -12.96 -28.05 -8.40
C SER A 604 -14.05 -28.70 -9.26
N ASP A 605 -14.29 -29.99 -9.01
CA ASP A 605 -15.56 -30.75 -9.13
C ASP A 605 -15.35 -32.18 -9.64
N VAL A 606 -14.63 -33.00 -8.86
CA VAL A 606 -14.85 -34.45 -8.85
C VAL A 606 -15.06 -34.88 -7.41
N VAL A 607 -16.21 -34.50 -6.86
CA VAL A 607 -16.79 -35.14 -5.68
C VAL A 607 -18.23 -35.52 -6.01
N GLY A 608 -18.44 -36.81 -6.28
CA GLY A 608 -19.68 -37.52 -5.95
C GLY A 608 -20.79 -37.53 -7.00
N ALA A 609 -20.72 -38.45 -7.97
CA ALA A 609 -21.90 -39.14 -8.47
C ALA A 609 -21.76 -40.63 -8.11
N PHE A 610 -22.43 -41.05 -7.04
CA PHE A 610 -22.68 -42.47 -6.79
C PHE A 610 -23.74 -42.92 -7.80
N GLU A 611 -23.29 -43.56 -8.89
CA GLU A 611 -24.19 -44.38 -9.68
C GLU A 611 -24.49 -45.68 -8.92
N SER A 612 -25.78 -45.86 -8.66
CA SER A 612 -26.39 -47.05 -8.10
C SER A 612 -26.10 -48.26 -8.96
N ALA A 613 -25.46 -49.26 -8.37
CA ALA A 613 -25.42 -50.61 -8.91
C ALA A 613 -26.85 -51.17 -8.97
N ASP A 614 -27.27 -51.64 -10.14
CA ASP A 614 -28.16 -52.79 -10.29
C ASP A 614 -28.16 -53.31 -11.74
N ALA A 615 -27.89 -54.63 -11.86
CA ALA A 615 -28.04 -55.57 -12.98
C ALA A 615 -27.16 -55.41 -14.25
#